data_AF-A0A2V7FR50-F1
#
_entry.id   AF-A0A2V7FR50-F1
#
_cell.length_a   1.000
_cell.length_b   1.000
_cell.length_c   1.000
_cell.angle_alpha   90.00
_cell.angle_beta   90.00
_cell.angle_gamma   90.00
#
_symmetry.space_group_name_H-M   'P 1'
#
loop_
_entity.id
_entity.type
_entity.pdbx_description
1 polymer ?
#
loop_
_entity_poly.entity_id
_entity_poly.type
_entity_poly.pdbx_seq_one_letter_code
_entity_poly.pdbx_strand_id
1 'polypeptide(L)'
;MNLSELKDKTITDLNNVAKELGVQGFSGLRKQELIFKILQGQAERDGLIFAEGVLEVLPDGFGFLRAPDYNYLPGPDDIYVSPSQIRRFDLRTGDTISGQVRPPKDTERYFALLKVEAINFETPEQSRDKTLFDNLTPLYPMERIRLEHDADKLTTRAMDLLCPIGKGQRGLIVAAPRTGKTVLLQNLANAIAKNHPEIYLIVLLIDERPEEVTDMQRSVKGEVISSTFDEPPQRHVQVADMVIEKAKRLV
;
A
#
# COMPACT_ATOMS: atom_id res chain seq x y z
N MET A 1 -20.16 -0.66 -0.04
CA MET A 1 -19.24 0.50 -0.01
C MET A 1 -17.95 0.03 0.62
N ASN A 2 -16.79 0.35 0.05
CA ASN A 2 -15.49 -0.13 0.54
C ASN A 2 -14.91 0.87 1.56
N LEU A 3 -14.18 0.38 2.58
CA LEU A 3 -13.48 1.22 3.55
C LEU A 3 -12.53 2.22 2.85
N SER A 4 -11.82 1.78 1.81
CA SER A 4 -10.89 2.66 1.06
C SER A 4 -11.62 3.82 0.36
N GLU A 5 -12.77 3.55 -0.27
CA GLU A 5 -13.59 4.60 -0.93
C GLU A 5 -14.09 5.66 0.05
N LEU A 6 -14.37 5.27 1.30
CA LEU A 6 -14.79 6.20 2.35
C LEU A 6 -13.62 7.05 2.86
N LYS A 7 -12.40 6.50 2.87
CA LYS A 7 -11.18 7.25 3.24
C LYS A 7 -10.87 8.35 2.22
N ASP A 8 -11.16 8.14 0.95
CA ASP A 8 -10.90 9.13 -0.10
C ASP A 8 -11.91 10.29 -0.13
N LYS A 9 -13.09 10.11 0.47
CA LYS A 9 -14.13 11.14 0.51
C LYS A 9 -13.79 12.31 1.44
N THR A 10 -14.29 13.49 1.10
CA THR A 10 -14.19 14.67 1.97
C THR A 10 -15.11 14.53 3.18
N ILE A 11 -14.86 15.28 4.26
CA ILE A 11 -15.75 15.29 5.44
C ILE A 11 -17.17 15.69 5.03
N THR A 12 -17.31 16.62 4.08
CA THR A 12 -18.60 17.05 3.53
C THR A 12 -19.33 15.89 2.84
N ASP A 13 -18.63 15.14 2.00
CA ASP A 13 -19.20 13.98 1.30
C ASP A 13 -19.57 12.87 2.29
N LEU A 14 -18.73 12.63 3.30
CA LEU A 14 -19.01 11.66 4.35
C LEU A 14 -20.24 12.05 5.18
N ASN A 15 -20.43 13.33 5.48
CA ASN A 15 -21.64 13.82 6.16
C ASN A 15 -22.90 13.60 5.30
N ASN A 16 -22.79 13.77 3.97
CA ASN A 16 -23.90 13.48 3.05
C ASN A 16 -24.23 11.98 3.05
N VAL A 17 -23.22 11.12 2.95
CA VAL A 17 -23.38 9.66 3.02
C VAL A 17 -24.02 9.24 4.36
N ALA A 18 -23.56 9.80 5.49
CA ALA A 18 -24.13 9.52 6.81
C ALA A 18 -25.62 9.92 6.88
N LYS A 19 -25.98 11.06 6.27
CA LYS A 19 -27.36 11.56 6.21
C LYS A 19 -28.25 10.67 5.34
N GLU A 20 -27.76 10.23 4.18
CA GLU A 20 -28.47 9.31 3.28
C GLU A 20 -28.71 7.93 3.93
N LEU A 21 -27.74 7.45 4.70
CA LEU A 21 -27.85 6.20 5.45
C LEU A 21 -28.69 6.32 6.73
N GLY A 22 -29.08 7.53 7.13
CA GLY A 22 -29.87 7.77 8.34
C GLY A 22 -29.09 7.55 9.64
N VAL A 23 -27.76 7.64 9.59
CA VAL A 23 -26.89 7.54 10.77
C VAL A 23 -27.17 8.73 11.70
N GLN A 24 -27.28 8.51 13.00
CA GLN A 24 -27.55 9.58 13.98
C GLN A 24 -26.29 10.05 14.71
N GLY A 25 -26.27 11.33 15.09
CA GLY A 25 -25.19 11.92 15.88
C GLY A 25 -23.83 11.92 15.18
N PHE A 26 -23.80 12.13 13.86
CA PHE A 26 -22.57 12.21 13.07
C PHE A 26 -21.95 13.61 13.07
N SER A 27 -22.75 14.63 13.41
CA SER A 27 -22.31 16.03 13.48
C SER A 27 -21.23 16.21 14.55
N GLY A 28 -20.07 16.71 14.14
CA GLY A 28 -18.93 16.99 15.03
C GLY A 28 -17.96 15.83 15.25
N LEU A 29 -18.21 14.67 14.64
CA LEU A 29 -17.28 13.53 14.66
C LEU A 29 -16.03 13.82 13.83
N ARG A 30 -14.89 13.27 14.26
CA ARG A 30 -13.68 13.24 13.44
C ARG A 30 -13.91 12.34 12.22
N LYS A 31 -13.14 12.55 11.14
CA LYS A 31 -13.27 11.78 9.89
C LYS A 31 -13.28 10.26 10.14
N GLN A 32 -12.40 9.76 11.00
CA GLN A 32 -12.35 8.33 11.37
C GLN A 32 -13.62 7.85 12.08
N GLU A 33 -14.07 8.56 13.11
CA GLU A 33 -15.29 8.23 13.85
C GLU A 33 -16.55 8.29 12.96
N LEU A 34 -16.55 9.23 12.01
CA LEU A 34 -17.60 9.37 11.01
C LEU A 34 -17.62 8.17 10.05
N ILE A 35 -16.47 7.78 9.50
CA ILE A 35 -16.32 6.58 8.65
C ILE A 35 -16.78 5.34 9.44
N PHE A 36 -16.36 5.22 10.70
CA PHE A 36 -16.76 4.12 11.57
C PHE A 36 -18.28 4.05 11.73
N LYS A 37 -18.94 5.17 12.06
CA LYS A 37 -20.40 5.22 12.19
C LYS A 37 -21.15 4.92 10.88
N ILE A 38 -20.64 5.41 9.75
CA ILE A 38 -21.20 5.12 8.42
C ILE A 38 -21.14 3.62 8.15
N LEU A 39 -19.98 3.01 8.39
CA LEU A 39 -19.77 1.58 8.20
C LEU A 39 -20.61 0.73 9.15
N GLN A 40 -20.77 1.16 10.41
CA GLN A 40 -21.64 0.48 11.37
C GLN A 40 -23.11 0.53 10.91
N GLY A 41 -23.63 1.71 10.55
CA GLY A 41 -25.00 1.86 10.07
C GLY A 41 -25.26 1.12 8.75
N GLN A 42 -24.23 0.96 7.91
CA GLN A 42 -24.33 0.14 6.70
C GLN A 42 -24.26 -1.36 7.01
N ALA A 43 -23.37 -1.81 7.89
CA ALA A 43 -23.27 -3.22 8.29
C ALA A 43 -24.59 -3.71 8.92
N GLU A 44 -25.28 -2.85 9.66
CA GLU A 44 -26.63 -3.13 10.20
C GLU A 44 -27.70 -3.31 9.10
N ARG A 45 -27.50 -2.74 7.90
CA ARG A 45 -28.44 -2.84 6.76
C ARG A 45 -28.07 -3.94 5.74
N ASP A 46 -26.80 -4.00 5.34
CA ASP A 46 -26.31 -4.81 4.21
C ASP A 46 -25.43 -6.00 4.66
N GLY A 47 -25.14 -6.12 5.95
CA GLY A 47 -24.53 -7.30 6.59
C GLY A 47 -23.02 -7.46 6.47
N LEU A 48 -22.34 -6.89 5.45
CA LEU A 48 -20.91 -7.16 5.22
C LEU A 48 -20.16 -5.92 4.67
N ILE A 49 -19.05 -5.57 5.30
CA ILE A 49 -18.11 -4.52 4.84
C ILE A 49 -16.95 -5.21 4.11
N PHE A 50 -16.42 -4.59 3.06
CA PHE A 50 -15.20 -5.06 2.39
C PHE A 50 -14.05 -4.10 2.69
N ALA A 51 -12.85 -4.66 2.85
CA ALA A 51 -11.63 -3.90 3.01
C ALA A 51 -10.42 -4.63 2.44
N GLU A 52 -9.36 -3.88 2.19
CA GLU A 52 -8.07 -4.34 1.70
C GLU A 52 -6.94 -3.76 2.56
N GLY A 53 -5.87 -4.51 2.74
CA GLY A 53 -4.64 -4.02 3.36
C GLY A 53 -3.51 -5.03 3.30
N VAL A 54 -2.32 -4.60 3.69
CA VAL A 54 -1.11 -5.44 3.68
C VAL A 54 -0.91 -6.06 5.05
N LEU A 55 -0.81 -7.38 5.12
CA LEU A 55 -0.67 -8.11 6.36
C LEU A 55 0.69 -7.85 7.01
N GLU A 56 0.67 -7.49 8.29
CA GLU A 56 1.80 -7.59 9.21
C GLU A 56 1.49 -8.66 10.25
N VAL A 57 2.27 -9.73 10.28
CA VAL A 57 2.17 -10.78 11.31
C VAL A 57 3.07 -10.41 12.48
N LEU A 58 2.49 -10.33 13.68
CA LEU A 58 3.22 -10.02 14.91
C LEU A 58 3.79 -11.30 15.55
N PRO A 59 4.79 -11.18 16.45
CA PRO A 59 5.45 -12.34 17.08
C PRO A 59 4.49 -13.32 17.78
N ASP A 60 3.37 -12.83 18.30
CA ASP A 60 2.33 -13.62 18.97
C ASP A 60 1.46 -14.44 17.99
N GLY A 61 1.69 -14.32 16.68
CA GLY A 61 1.09 -15.12 15.62
C GLY A 61 -0.26 -14.61 15.12
N PHE A 62 -0.79 -13.51 15.67
CA PHE A 62 -1.88 -12.75 15.05
C PHE A 62 -1.31 -11.62 14.18
N GLY A 63 -2.13 -10.99 13.36
CA GLY A 63 -1.68 -9.92 12.48
C GLY A 63 -2.69 -8.81 12.29
N PHE A 64 -2.24 -7.77 11.60
CA PHE A 64 -3.07 -6.64 11.20
C PHE A 64 -2.90 -6.36 9.71
N LEU A 65 -3.99 -6.05 9.02
CA LEU A 65 -3.92 -5.45 7.69
C LEU A 65 -3.67 -3.96 7.86
N ARG A 66 -2.48 -3.51 7.43
CA ARG A 66 -2.05 -2.12 7.45
C ARG A 66 -2.46 -1.43 6.15
N ALA A 67 -2.89 -0.18 6.25
CA ALA A 67 -3.30 0.60 5.09
C ALA A 67 -2.10 1.29 4.41
N PRO A 68 -2.00 1.24 3.06
CA PRO A 68 -1.03 2.02 2.29
C PRO A 68 -1.09 3.53 2.58
N ASP A 69 -2.30 4.08 2.71
CA ASP A 69 -2.55 5.52 2.98
C ASP A 69 -1.93 6.00 4.29
N TYR A 70 -1.65 5.06 5.21
CA TYR A 70 -1.01 5.33 6.48
C TYR A 70 0.44 4.82 6.51
N ASN A 71 1.07 4.67 5.34
CA ASN A 71 2.45 4.21 5.16
C ASN A 71 2.76 2.89 5.87
N TYR A 72 1.77 1.98 5.94
CA TYR A 72 1.85 0.69 6.65
C TYR A 72 2.06 0.77 8.16
N LEU A 73 1.76 1.92 8.75
CA LEU A 73 1.93 2.12 10.18
C LEU A 73 0.72 1.62 10.96
N PRO A 74 0.90 1.29 12.25
CA PRO A 74 -0.22 0.99 13.12
C PRO A 74 -1.23 2.13 13.17
N GLY A 75 -2.45 1.84 12.72
CA GLY A 75 -3.58 2.75 12.69
C GLY A 75 -4.77 2.22 13.49
N PRO A 76 -5.68 3.11 13.93
CA PRO A 76 -6.92 2.68 14.58
C PRO A 76 -7.86 1.93 13.64
N ASP A 77 -7.71 2.13 12.32
CA ASP A 77 -8.54 1.53 11.27
C ASP A 77 -7.98 0.17 10.78
N ASP A 78 -6.96 -0.36 11.46
CA ASP A 78 -6.34 -1.62 11.08
C ASP A 78 -7.27 -2.81 11.32
N ILE A 79 -7.15 -3.80 10.45
CA ILE A 79 -8.03 -4.97 10.47
C ILE A 79 -7.28 -6.12 11.11
N TYR A 80 -7.79 -6.58 12.25
CA TYR A 80 -7.30 -7.76 12.94
C TYR A 80 -7.48 -9.03 12.09
N VAL A 81 -6.41 -9.82 12.03
CA VAL A 81 -6.37 -11.14 11.40
C VAL A 81 -5.99 -12.17 12.44
N SER A 82 -6.84 -13.18 12.61
CA SER A 82 -6.63 -14.21 13.63
C SER A 82 -5.50 -15.18 13.25
N PRO A 83 -4.80 -15.78 14.24
CA PRO A 83 -3.79 -16.80 13.98
C PRO A 83 -4.34 -18.00 13.18
N SER A 84 -5.62 -18.33 13.38
CA SER A 84 -6.29 -19.41 12.65
C SER A 84 -6.44 -19.10 11.16
N GLN A 85 -6.72 -17.85 10.79
CA GLN A 85 -6.78 -17.42 9.38
C GLN A 85 -5.39 -17.43 8.75
N ILE A 86 -4.39 -16.89 9.47
CA ILE A 86 -2.98 -16.88 9.03
C ILE A 86 -2.52 -18.30 8.72
N ARG A 87 -2.71 -19.25 9.65
CA ARG A 87 -2.36 -20.66 9.44
C ARG A 87 -3.16 -21.34 8.35
N ARG A 88 -4.46 -21.06 8.25
CA ARG A 88 -5.34 -21.72 7.27
C ARG A 88 -4.94 -21.39 5.82
N PHE A 89 -4.52 -20.15 5.57
CA PHE A 89 -4.18 -19.69 4.22
C PHE A 89 -2.66 -19.56 3.99
N ASP A 90 -1.82 -20.04 4.92
CA ASP A 90 -0.35 -19.87 4.92
C ASP A 90 0.09 -18.41 4.70
N LEU A 91 -0.64 -17.46 5.31
CA LEU A 91 -0.41 -16.04 5.12
C LEU A 91 0.90 -15.60 5.77
N ARG A 92 1.59 -14.64 5.15
CA ARG A 92 2.85 -14.07 5.63
C ARG A 92 2.81 -12.56 5.61
N THR A 93 3.71 -11.96 6.38
CA THR A 93 3.92 -10.50 6.30
C THR A 93 4.19 -10.09 4.85
N GLY A 94 3.55 -9.01 4.41
CA GLY A 94 3.59 -8.51 3.04
C GLY A 94 2.43 -8.94 2.15
N ASP A 95 1.64 -9.95 2.53
CA ASP A 95 0.50 -10.37 1.71
C ASP A 95 -0.58 -9.29 1.68
N THR A 96 -0.99 -8.89 0.47
CA THR A 96 -2.12 -7.98 0.28
C THR A 96 -3.41 -8.79 0.36
N ILE A 97 -4.22 -8.54 1.38
CA ILE A 97 -5.44 -9.32 1.64
C ILE A 97 -6.63 -8.41 1.41
N SER A 98 -7.57 -8.88 0.58
CA SER A 98 -8.89 -8.29 0.43
C SER A 98 -9.96 -9.27 0.89
N GLY A 99 -10.96 -8.75 1.60
CA GLY A 99 -11.97 -9.61 2.18
C GLY A 99 -13.06 -8.88 2.92
N GLN A 100 -14.00 -9.68 3.42
CA GLN A 100 -15.09 -9.21 4.23
C GLN A 100 -14.61 -8.96 5.66
N VAL A 101 -14.93 -7.78 6.20
CA VAL A 101 -14.61 -7.36 7.55
C VAL A 101 -15.89 -7.08 8.33
N ARG A 102 -15.80 -7.22 9.64
CA ARG A 102 -16.86 -6.86 10.58
C ARG A 102 -16.36 -5.79 11.56
N PRO A 103 -17.25 -4.92 12.05
CA PRO A 103 -16.89 -3.99 13.12
C PRO A 103 -16.50 -4.76 14.41
N PRO A 104 -15.72 -4.10 15.29
CA PRO A 104 -15.43 -4.62 16.62
C PRO A 104 -16.72 -4.82 17.42
N LYS A 105 -16.77 -5.90 18.21
CA LYS A 105 -17.76 -6.05 19.29
C LYS A 105 -17.40 -5.18 20.49
N ASP A 106 -18.28 -5.08 21.48
CA ASP A 106 -18.09 -4.23 22.67
C ASP A 106 -16.74 -4.42 23.41
N THR A 107 -16.13 -5.60 23.29
CA THR A 107 -14.83 -5.94 23.92
C THR A 107 -13.62 -5.76 22.99
N GLU A 108 -13.84 -5.47 21.71
CA GLU A 108 -12.81 -5.41 20.67
C GLU A 108 -12.53 -3.94 20.29
N ARG A 109 -11.30 -3.66 19.85
CA ARG A 109 -10.89 -2.30 19.44
C ARG A 109 -10.77 -2.11 17.93
N TYR A 110 -10.60 -3.20 17.18
CA TYR A 110 -10.26 -3.18 15.76
C TYR A 110 -11.32 -3.90 14.95
N PHE A 111 -11.44 -3.55 13.66
CA PHE A 111 -12.18 -4.36 12.71
C PHE A 111 -11.57 -5.77 12.65
N ALA A 112 -12.37 -6.79 12.41
CA ALA A 112 -11.89 -8.15 12.29
C ALA A 112 -12.19 -8.71 10.90
N LEU A 113 -11.20 -9.37 10.30
CA LEU A 113 -11.39 -10.09 9.05
C LEU A 113 -12.34 -11.27 9.27
N LEU A 114 -13.43 -11.32 8.52
CA LEU A 114 -14.41 -12.41 8.57
C LEU A 114 -14.07 -13.50 7.55
N LYS A 115 -13.83 -13.08 6.30
CA LYS A 115 -13.56 -13.98 5.17
C LYS A 115 -12.54 -13.36 4.24
N VAL A 116 -11.51 -14.13 3.89
CA VAL A 116 -10.54 -13.78 2.84
C VAL A 116 -11.21 -14.06 1.48
N GLU A 117 -11.21 -13.07 0.59
CA GLU A 117 -11.73 -13.21 -0.78
C GLU A 117 -10.59 -13.26 -1.80
N ALA A 118 -9.52 -12.49 -1.58
CA ALA A 118 -8.34 -12.50 -2.44
C ALA A 118 -7.05 -12.30 -1.63
N ILE A 119 -5.95 -12.85 -2.15
CA ILE A 119 -4.59 -12.71 -1.64
C ILE A 119 -3.70 -12.29 -2.82
N ASN A 120 -2.99 -11.17 -2.68
CA ASN A 120 -2.12 -10.60 -3.72
C ASN A 120 -2.84 -10.46 -5.08
N PHE A 121 -4.09 -9.99 -5.04
CA PHE A 121 -4.98 -9.79 -6.21
C PHE A 121 -5.42 -11.08 -6.94
N GLU A 122 -5.17 -12.24 -6.34
CA GLU A 122 -5.54 -13.56 -6.87
C GLU A 122 -6.46 -14.30 -5.89
N THR A 123 -7.05 -15.42 -6.33
CA THR A 123 -7.89 -16.22 -5.42
C THR A 123 -7.02 -16.97 -4.40
N PRO A 124 -7.53 -17.25 -3.19
CA PRO A 124 -6.76 -17.92 -2.14
C PRO A 124 -6.25 -19.31 -2.54
N GLU A 125 -6.94 -19.99 -3.47
CA GLU A 125 -6.53 -21.28 -3.99
C GLU A 125 -5.27 -21.18 -4.85
N GLN A 126 -5.17 -20.15 -5.70
CA GLN A 126 -4.00 -19.93 -6.57
C GLN A 126 -2.77 -19.54 -5.76
N SER A 127 -2.95 -18.78 -4.68
CA SER A 127 -1.86 -18.34 -3.82
C SER A 127 -1.16 -19.48 -3.08
N ARG A 128 -1.81 -20.64 -2.89
CA ARG A 128 -1.23 -21.78 -2.14
C ARG A 128 -0.13 -22.53 -2.88
N ASP A 129 -0.18 -22.53 -4.21
CA ASP A 129 0.75 -23.29 -5.05
C ASP A 129 1.97 -22.45 -5.48
N LYS A 130 2.11 -21.23 -4.96
CA LYS A 130 3.21 -20.33 -5.32
C LYS A 130 4.53 -20.77 -4.68
N THR A 131 5.58 -20.74 -5.49
CA THR A 131 6.95 -20.91 -5.01
C THR A 131 7.35 -19.72 -4.15
N LEU A 132 7.96 -19.98 -3.00
CA LEU A 132 8.48 -18.92 -2.15
C LEU A 132 9.56 -18.12 -2.88
N PHE A 133 9.56 -16.80 -2.70
CA PHE A 133 10.55 -15.90 -3.29
C PHE A 133 12.00 -16.38 -3.08
N ASP A 134 12.33 -16.83 -1.86
CA ASP A 134 13.67 -17.31 -1.51
C ASP A 134 14.09 -18.60 -2.24
N ASN A 135 13.12 -19.33 -2.81
CA ASN A 135 13.36 -20.54 -3.59
C ASN A 135 13.48 -20.24 -5.11
N LEU A 136 13.25 -19.00 -5.54
CA LEU A 136 13.38 -18.62 -6.94
C LEU A 136 14.86 -18.61 -7.35
N THR A 137 15.14 -19.01 -8.60
CA THR A 137 16.50 -18.96 -9.13
C THR A 137 16.82 -17.54 -9.60
N PRO A 138 17.84 -16.87 -9.03
CA PRO A 138 18.21 -15.54 -9.45
C PRO A 138 18.84 -15.58 -10.85
N LEU A 139 18.35 -14.72 -11.75
CA LEU A 139 18.86 -14.57 -13.11
C LEU A 139 19.16 -13.09 -13.40
N TYR A 140 19.98 -12.86 -14.43
CA TYR A 140 20.18 -11.51 -14.95
C TYR A 140 18.90 -10.96 -15.60
N PRO A 141 18.71 -9.63 -15.62
CA PRO A 141 17.60 -9.01 -16.33
C PRO A 141 17.63 -9.34 -17.82
N MET A 142 16.60 -10.03 -18.30
CA MET A 142 16.43 -10.39 -19.72
C MET A 142 15.44 -9.48 -20.46
N GLU A 143 14.57 -8.79 -19.71
CA GLU A 143 13.61 -7.84 -20.25
C GLU A 143 14.04 -6.41 -19.94
N ARG A 144 14.15 -5.59 -20.99
CA ARG A 144 14.51 -4.18 -20.85
C ARG A 144 13.29 -3.34 -20.44
N ILE A 145 13.51 -2.42 -19.50
CA ILE A 145 12.57 -1.34 -19.16
C ILE A 145 12.98 -0.13 -19.99
N ARG A 146 12.12 0.29 -20.93
CA ARG A 146 12.39 1.44 -21.80
C ARG A 146 11.89 2.72 -21.11
N LEU A 147 12.75 3.71 -20.97
CA LEU A 147 12.46 4.94 -20.20
C LEU A 147 12.11 6.13 -21.11
N GLU A 148 12.55 6.13 -22.35
CA GLU A 148 12.17 7.12 -23.36
C GLU A 148 10.65 7.12 -23.56
N HIS A 149 9.99 8.26 -23.32
CA HIS A 149 8.54 8.38 -23.38
C HIS A 149 8.03 9.72 -23.91
N ASP A 150 8.79 10.81 -23.76
CA ASP A 150 8.49 12.15 -24.25
C ASP A 150 9.75 12.79 -24.84
N ALA A 151 9.61 13.52 -25.95
CA ALA A 151 10.75 14.09 -26.68
C ALA A 151 11.56 15.08 -25.83
N ASP A 152 10.88 15.84 -24.96
CA ASP A 152 11.48 16.85 -24.08
C ASP A 152 12.18 16.23 -22.86
N LYS A 153 11.94 14.95 -22.57
CA LYS A 153 12.53 14.25 -21.42
C LYS A 153 13.87 13.63 -21.81
N LEU A 154 14.86 14.50 -22.02
CA LEU A 154 16.21 14.09 -22.40
C LEU A 154 16.90 13.18 -21.37
N THR A 155 16.56 13.33 -20.08
CA THR A 155 17.13 12.53 -18.99
C THR A 155 16.89 11.03 -19.18
N THR A 156 15.66 10.62 -19.49
CA THR A 156 15.33 9.19 -19.63
C THR A 156 15.92 8.61 -20.90
N ARG A 157 16.03 9.40 -21.97
CA ARG A 157 16.74 9.03 -23.20
C ARG A 157 18.23 8.81 -22.98
N ALA A 158 18.87 9.71 -22.23
CA ALA A 158 20.27 9.58 -21.87
C ALA A 158 20.50 8.32 -21.02
N MET A 159 19.62 8.03 -20.05
CA MET A 159 19.69 6.79 -19.27
C MET A 159 19.53 5.56 -20.15
N ASP A 160 18.57 5.54 -21.08
CA ASP A 160 18.36 4.42 -22.00
C ASP A 160 19.59 4.11 -22.86
N LEU A 161 20.41 5.11 -23.19
CA LEU A 161 21.63 4.94 -23.98
C LEU A 161 22.84 4.54 -23.12
N LEU A 162 23.02 5.17 -21.97
CA LEU A 162 24.22 5.05 -21.16
C LEU A 162 24.12 3.95 -20.09
N CYS A 163 22.95 3.81 -19.49
CA CYS A 163 22.69 2.97 -18.32
C CYS A 163 21.33 2.26 -18.46
N PRO A 164 21.17 1.32 -19.41
CA PRO A 164 19.90 0.62 -19.62
C PRO A 164 19.48 -0.15 -18.36
N ILE A 165 18.18 -0.11 -18.04
CA ILE A 165 17.58 -0.78 -16.88
C ILE A 165 16.70 -1.93 -17.40
N GLY A 166 16.72 -3.07 -16.69
CA GLY A 166 15.86 -4.22 -16.98
C GLY A 166 15.05 -4.70 -15.78
N LYS A 167 14.10 -5.60 -16.01
CA LYS A 167 13.30 -6.23 -14.94
C LYS A 167 14.20 -7.14 -14.10
N GLY A 168 14.30 -6.83 -12.81
CA GLY A 168 15.26 -7.45 -11.88
C GLY A 168 16.59 -6.70 -11.72
N GLN A 169 16.73 -5.51 -12.33
CA GLN A 169 17.95 -4.71 -12.20
C GLN A 169 18.12 -4.19 -10.76
N ARG A 170 19.33 -4.36 -10.21
CA ARG A 170 19.78 -3.67 -9.00
C ARG A 170 20.73 -2.55 -9.41
N GLY A 171 20.36 -1.30 -9.13
CA GLY A 171 21.12 -0.11 -9.49
C GLY A 171 21.32 0.82 -8.29
N LEU A 172 22.36 1.65 -8.37
CA LEU A 172 22.63 2.71 -7.41
C LEU A 172 22.84 4.02 -8.16
N ILE A 173 22.07 5.04 -7.81
CA ILE A 173 22.26 6.41 -8.34
C ILE A 173 23.14 7.15 -7.34
N VAL A 174 24.40 7.37 -7.71
CA VAL A 174 25.35 8.15 -6.91
C VAL A 174 25.22 9.61 -7.29
N ALA A 175 24.82 10.45 -6.34
CA ALA A 175 24.54 11.86 -6.56
C ALA A 175 24.94 12.68 -5.34
N ALA A 176 25.63 13.81 -5.55
CA ALA A 176 25.90 14.77 -4.48
C ALA A 176 24.61 15.54 -4.11
N PRO A 177 24.55 16.19 -2.92
CA PRO A 177 23.41 17.03 -2.57
C PRO A 177 23.14 18.10 -3.64
N ARG A 178 21.85 18.39 -3.90
CA ARG A 178 21.38 19.42 -4.85
C ARG A 178 21.75 19.20 -6.32
N THR A 179 21.93 17.94 -6.75
CA THR A 179 22.23 17.59 -8.15
C THR A 179 21.02 17.11 -8.97
N GLY A 180 19.80 17.23 -8.42
CA GLY A 180 18.57 16.87 -9.13
C GLY A 180 18.14 15.39 -9.01
N LYS A 181 18.60 14.68 -7.97
CA LYS A 181 18.16 13.29 -7.64
C LYS A 181 16.64 13.15 -7.68
N THR A 182 15.91 14.07 -7.05
CA THR A 182 14.45 14.01 -6.95
C THR A 182 13.78 14.09 -8.33
N VAL A 183 14.20 15.05 -9.15
CA VAL A 183 13.71 15.21 -10.54
C VAL A 183 14.04 13.98 -11.40
N LEU A 184 15.23 13.41 -11.22
CA LEU A 184 15.63 12.18 -11.91
C LEU A 184 14.70 11.02 -11.54
N LEU A 185 14.46 10.79 -10.24
CA LEU A 185 13.57 9.74 -9.74
C LEU A 185 12.12 9.93 -10.20
N GLN A 186 11.61 11.16 -10.22
CA GLN A 186 10.28 11.46 -10.76
C GLN A 186 10.18 11.13 -12.25
N ASN A 187 11.20 11.49 -13.05
CA ASN A 187 11.23 11.17 -14.48
C ASN A 187 11.29 9.65 -14.72
N LEU A 188 12.06 8.91 -13.92
CA LEU A 188 12.11 7.44 -13.94
C LEU A 188 10.75 6.81 -13.63
N ALA A 189 10.14 7.23 -12.51
CA ALA A 189 8.86 6.73 -12.05
C ALA A 189 7.75 6.98 -13.10
N ASN A 190 7.69 8.19 -13.66
CA ASN A 190 6.71 8.54 -14.68
C ASN A 190 6.96 7.81 -16.01
N ALA A 191 8.22 7.59 -16.39
CA ALA A 191 8.56 6.78 -17.56
C ALA A 191 8.09 5.34 -17.41
N ILE A 192 8.36 4.72 -16.25
CA ILE A 192 7.92 3.35 -15.95
C ILE A 192 6.39 3.29 -15.95
N ALA A 193 5.70 4.19 -15.25
CA ALA A 193 4.23 4.19 -15.20
C ALA A 193 3.58 4.39 -16.58
N LYS A 194 4.23 5.12 -17.50
CA LYS A 194 3.70 5.36 -18.86
C LYS A 194 4.01 4.23 -19.83
N ASN A 195 5.24 3.74 -19.83
CA ASN A 195 5.71 2.75 -20.81
C ASN A 195 5.45 1.31 -20.37
N HIS A 196 5.37 1.07 -19.06
CA HIS A 196 5.25 -0.23 -18.44
C HIS A 196 4.14 -0.23 -17.36
N PRO A 197 2.86 -0.02 -17.76
CA PRO A 197 1.74 0.00 -16.82
C PRO A 197 1.51 -1.35 -16.13
N GLU A 198 2.11 -2.45 -16.62
CA GLU A 198 2.10 -3.76 -15.98
C GLU A 198 3.00 -3.82 -14.74
N ILE A 199 3.95 -2.90 -14.58
CA ILE A 199 4.87 -2.88 -13.45
C ILE A 199 4.18 -2.25 -12.24
N TYR A 200 4.12 -2.99 -11.15
CA TYR A 200 3.71 -2.45 -9.86
C TYR A 200 4.79 -1.49 -9.32
N LEU A 201 4.53 -0.18 -9.40
CA LEU A 201 5.50 0.85 -9.04
C LEU A 201 5.34 1.30 -7.59
N ILE A 202 6.38 1.05 -6.79
CA ILE A 202 6.49 1.54 -5.40
C ILE A 202 7.62 2.57 -5.32
N VAL A 203 7.33 3.73 -4.74
CA VAL A 203 8.32 4.75 -4.37
C VAL A 203 8.39 4.82 -2.85
N LEU A 204 9.49 4.33 -2.28
CA LEU A 204 9.75 4.38 -0.84
C LEU A 204 10.67 5.56 -0.50
N LEU A 205 10.18 6.45 0.35
CA LEU A 205 10.89 7.62 0.86
C LEU A 205 11.20 7.45 2.34
N ILE A 206 12.48 7.42 2.72
CA ILE A 206 12.92 7.24 4.10
C ILE A 206 13.74 8.44 4.52
N ASP A 207 13.47 8.97 5.71
CA ASP A 207 14.18 10.09 6.33
C ASP A 207 14.20 11.33 5.41
N GLU A 208 13.10 11.56 4.70
CA GLU A 208 12.96 12.63 3.71
C GLU A 208 12.05 13.74 4.24
N ARG A 209 12.17 14.93 3.65
CA ARG A 209 11.38 16.09 4.07
C ARG A 209 9.90 15.99 3.66
N PRO A 210 8.94 16.44 4.51
CA PRO A 210 7.51 16.38 4.20
C PRO A 210 7.11 17.04 2.87
N GLU A 211 7.75 18.16 2.51
CA GLU A 211 7.49 18.85 1.24
C GLU A 211 7.94 18.04 0.02
N GLU A 212 9.03 17.29 0.13
CA GLU A 212 9.53 16.41 -0.94
C GLU A 212 8.65 15.16 -1.08
N VAL A 213 8.16 14.61 0.04
CA VAL A 213 7.16 13.54 0.04
C VAL A 213 5.88 13.98 -0.67
N THR A 214 5.38 15.16 -0.32
CA THR A 214 4.16 15.71 -0.94
C THR A 214 4.32 15.94 -2.43
N ASP A 215 5.49 16.46 -2.85
CA ASP A 215 5.82 16.66 -4.27
C ASP A 215 5.85 15.34 -5.04
N MET A 216 6.46 14.28 -4.46
CA MET A 216 6.50 12.95 -5.07
C MET A 216 5.09 12.33 -5.20
N GLN A 217 4.27 12.42 -4.15
CA GLN A 217 2.89 11.91 -4.14
C GLN A 217 2.02 12.55 -5.22
N ARG A 218 2.23 13.85 -5.50
CA ARG A 218 1.46 14.56 -6.54
C ARG A 218 1.99 14.32 -7.94
N SER A 219 3.27 14.01 -8.07
CA SER A 219 3.97 13.96 -9.36
C SER A 219 4.08 12.57 -9.97
N VAL A 220 3.95 11.51 -9.17
CA VAL A 220 4.17 10.12 -9.59
C VAL A 220 2.87 9.32 -9.55
N LYS A 221 2.60 8.59 -10.64
CA LYS A 221 1.54 7.59 -10.69
C LYS A 221 2.07 6.24 -10.23
N GLY A 222 1.95 6.00 -8.93
CA GLY A 222 2.38 4.75 -8.29
C GLY A 222 2.06 4.79 -6.80
N GLU A 223 2.41 3.72 -6.11
CA GLU A 223 2.28 3.66 -4.66
C GLU A 223 3.45 4.41 -4.01
N VAL A 224 3.17 5.52 -3.34
CA VAL A 224 4.20 6.33 -2.67
C VAL A 224 4.10 6.14 -1.16
N ILE A 225 5.09 5.46 -0.59
CA ILE A 225 5.18 5.16 0.84
C ILE A 225 6.32 5.97 1.44
N SER A 226 6.10 6.54 2.62
CA SER A 226 7.06 7.44 3.24
C SER A 226 7.18 7.27 4.75
N SER A 227 8.39 7.54 5.26
CA SER A 227 8.64 7.85 6.67
C SER A 227 9.52 9.08 6.71
N THR A 228 8.96 10.22 7.13
CA THR A 228 9.67 11.51 7.17
C THR A 228 10.72 11.54 8.27
N PHE A 229 11.62 12.53 8.23
CA PHE A 229 12.70 12.71 9.23
C PHE A 229 12.22 12.96 10.67
N ASP A 230 10.94 13.32 10.85
CA ASP A 230 10.34 13.51 12.17
C ASP A 230 10.14 12.19 12.94
N GLU A 231 10.27 11.06 12.23
CA GLU A 231 10.01 9.73 12.77
C GLU A 231 11.28 9.08 13.35
N PRO A 232 11.13 8.21 14.38
CA PRO A 232 12.28 7.51 14.94
C PRO A 232 12.85 6.47 13.96
N PRO A 233 14.15 6.13 14.05
CA PRO A 233 14.79 5.16 13.15
C PRO A 233 14.12 3.79 13.11
N GLN A 234 13.56 3.33 14.23
CA GLN A 234 12.81 2.07 14.29
C GLN A 234 11.62 2.06 13.33
N ARG A 235 10.99 3.22 13.14
CA ARG A 235 9.88 3.37 12.21
C ARG A 235 10.34 3.32 10.76
N HIS A 236 11.48 3.91 10.43
CA HIS A 236 12.07 3.78 9.09
C HIS A 236 12.31 2.32 8.73
N VAL A 237 12.88 1.55 9.67
CA VAL A 237 13.13 0.11 9.50
C VAL A 237 11.82 -0.64 9.30
N GLN A 238 10.83 -0.43 10.16
CA GLN A 238 9.53 -1.12 10.06
C GLN A 238 8.84 -0.86 8.71
N VAL A 239 8.80 0.40 8.25
CA VAL A 239 8.17 0.74 6.97
C VAL A 239 8.93 0.10 5.80
N ALA A 240 10.27 0.14 5.83
CA ALA A 240 11.08 -0.50 4.81
C ALA A 240 10.89 -2.03 4.77
N ASP A 241 10.82 -2.67 5.93
CA ASP A 241 10.58 -4.12 6.06
C ASP A 241 9.20 -4.51 5.52
N MET A 242 8.16 -3.73 5.82
CA MET A 242 6.83 -3.94 5.27
C MET A 242 6.81 -3.82 3.74
N VAL A 243 7.47 -2.80 3.20
CA VAL A 243 7.51 -2.55 1.75
C VAL A 243 8.28 -3.65 1.01
N ILE A 244 9.42 -4.11 1.54
CA ILE A 244 10.19 -5.18 0.90
C ILE A 244 9.46 -6.52 0.99
N GLU A 245 8.80 -6.83 2.10
CA GLU A 245 8.00 -8.06 2.19
C GLU A 245 6.81 -8.01 1.23
N LYS A 246 6.11 -6.88 1.11
CA LYS A 246 5.07 -6.70 0.08
C LYS A 246 5.63 -6.94 -1.32
N ALA A 247 6.76 -6.32 -1.65
CA ALA A 247 7.39 -6.48 -2.96
C ALA A 247 7.72 -7.96 -3.26
N LYS A 248 8.26 -8.70 -2.28
CA LYS A 248 8.53 -10.15 -2.43
C LYS A 248 7.27 -11.01 -2.57
N ARG A 249 6.10 -10.56 -2.09
CA ARG A 249 4.83 -11.28 -2.25
C ARG A 249 4.17 -11.02 -3.60
N LEU A 250 4.50 -9.91 -4.25
CA LEU A 250 4.03 -9.57 -5.60
C LEU A 250 4.86 -10.20 -6.72
N VAL A 251 6.07 -10.69 -6.41
CA VAL A 251 6.97 -11.40 -7.34
C VAL A 251 6.75 -12.90 -7.27
#